data_AF-A0A6C0CW69-F1
#
_entry.id   AF-A0A6C0CW69-F1
#
_cell.length_a   1.000
_cell.length_b   1.000
_cell.length_c   1.000
_cell.angle_alpha   90.00
_cell.angle_beta   90.00
_cell.angle_gamma   90.00
#
_symmetry.space_group_name_H-M   'P 1'
#
loop_
_entity.id
_entity.type
_entity.pdbx_description
1 polymer ?
#
loop_
_entity_poly.entity_id
_entity_poly.type
_entity_poly.pdbx_seq_one_letter_code
_entity_poly.pdbx_strand_id
1 'polypeptide(L)'
;MSDYYNNIKEYIDTNLIDTISLYIDDINYLNVVKNQTYNNIIDIYKNIHNSNNYLVNKSHEYCIKSNVDKYFDSIIVKIKNYNNRTNKLKNLLELKLPEQRSQEWYAIRKTVITASSLASVLGECHYKSRDELLLEKIEDIQKPLEFNPITEWGVKYEEIATKFYESMNNIKVKEFGMIPHPKFPIFGASPDGICDFGSIDLTGRMLEIKCPPKRKFTKTVPKHYWIQMQGQLECCDLDECDFLQVKINEYDTYEDYCNDTNELPGQTENNFPKGITVTYKELFTDKLSYIYPDLYMSNNDYCNWLEEKKEWIENNNLIFVEAKWWYIERYECTLVTRDSQWWNEAMCKLIDFWKDIDYYKENGYDDLIQKCEQKKYKHKKVTLIKPSDNSNCMI
;
A
#
# COMPACT_ATOMS: atom_id res chain seq x y z
N MET A 1 -28.60 14.56 -26.87
CA MET A 1 -27.94 15.82 -26.48
C MET A 1 -26.46 15.62 -26.66
N SER A 2 -25.75 16.57 -27.28
CA SER A 2 -24.29 16.53 -27.36
C SER A 2 -23.72 16.61 -25.95
N ASP A 3 -22.90 15.64 -25.55
CA ASP A 3 -22.16 15.71 -24.30
C ASP A 3 -20.94 16.61 -24.52
N TYR A 4 -21.16 17.91 -24.29
CA TYR A 4 -20.12 18.92 -24.41
C TYR A 4 -18.87 18.55 -23.60
N TYR A 5 -19.04 17.98 -22.41
CA TYR A 5 -17.92 17.65 -21.54
C TYR A 5 -17.06 16.55 -22.15
N ASN A 6 -17.66 15.45 -22.60
CA ASN A 6 -16.92 14.34 -23.20
C ASN A 6 -16.23 14.75 -24.51
N ASN A 7 -16.89 15.53 -25.38
CA ASN A 7 -16.29 16.00 -26.63
C ASN A 7 -15.12 17.00 -26.38
N ILE A 8 -15.26 17.89 -25.39
CA ILE A 8 -14.20 18.82 -24.98
C ILE A 8 -13.01 18.06 -24.38
N LYS A 9 -13.30 17.07 -23.53
CA LYS A 9 -12.31 16.17 -22.94
C LYS A 9 -11.50 15.45 -24.01
N GLU A 10 -12.17 14.77 -24.94
CA GLU A 10 -11.52 14.04 -26.04
C GLU A 10 -10.65 14.98 -26.89
N TYR A 11 -11.16 16.16 -27.27
CA TYR A 11 -10.38 17.14 -28.03
C TYR A 11 -9.10 17.58 -27.29
N ILE A 12 -9.20 17.90 -26.00
CA ILE A 12 -8.06 18.34 -25.19
C ILE A 12 -7.06 17.20 -24.98
N ASP A 13 -7.56 16.00 -24.66
CA ASP A 13 -6.73 14.81 -24.43
C ASP A 13 -5.91 14.42 -25.68
N THR A 14 -6.55 14.40 -26.85
CA THR A 14 -5.90 14.00 -28.11
C THR A 14 -4.95 15.07 -28.68
N ASN A 15 -5.26 16.36 -28.52
CA ASN A 15 -4.55 17.43 -29.27
C ASN A 15 -3.64 18.31 -28.42
N LEU A 16 -3.81 18.34 -27.09
CA LEU A 16 -3.22 19.40 -26.25
C LEU A 16 -2.43 18.91 -25.04
N ILE A 17 -2.50 17.63 -24.63
CA ILE A 17 -1.75 17.13 -23.46
C ILE A 17 -0.24 17.40 -23.57
N ASP A 18 0.37 17.11 -24.71
CA ASP A 18 1.82 17.33 -24.91
C ASP A 18 2.18 18.82 -24.86
N THR A 19 1.36 19.67 -25.47
CA THR A 19 1.53 21.14 -25.45
C THR A 19 1.39 21.70 -24.04
N ILE A 20 0.37 21.28 -23.29
CA ILE A 20 0.16 21.72 -21.90
C ILE A 20 1.31 21.23 -21.02
N SER A 21 1.83 20.01 -21.27
CA SER A 21 2.95 19.43 -20.52
C SER A 21 4.27 20.17 -20.79
N LEU A 22 4.53 20.53 -22.05
CA LEU A 22 5.74 21.26 -22.45
C LEU A 22 5.79 22.68 -21.90
N TYR A 23 4.64 23.35 -21.80
CA TYR A 23 4.52 24.75 -21.36
C TYR A 23 3.88 24.90 -19.97
N ILE A 24 3.97 23.87 -19.12
CA ILE A 24 3.23 23.78 -17.85
C ILE A 24 3.50 24.94 -16.85
N ASP A 25 4.66 25.58 -16.98
CA ASP A 25 5.11 26.71 -16.16
C ASP A 25 4.88 28.09 -16.81
N ASP A 26 4.55 28.16 -18.11
CA ASP A 26 4.19 29.41 -18.79
C ASP A 26 2.67 29.65 -18.74
N ILE A 27 2.22 30.23 -17.63
CA ILE A 27 0.82 30.58 -17.39
C ILE A 27 0.26 31.51 -18.49
N ASN A 28 1.07 32.38 -19.09
CA ASN A 28 0.60 33.28 -20.14
C ASN A 28 0.33 32.51 -21.44
N TYR A 29 1.25 31.63 -21.83
CA TYR A 29 1.07 30.76 -22.98
C TYR A 29 -0.11 29.80 -22.80
N LEU A 30 -0.24 29.15 -21.64
CA LEU A 30 -1.37 28.27 -21.33
C LEU A 30 -2.72 28.99 -21.43
N ASN A 31 -2.80 30.26 -21.01
CA ASN A 31 -4.00 31.08 -21.21
C ASN A 31 -4.29 31.38 -22.68
N VAL A 32 -3.27 31.56 -23.52
CA VAL A 32 -3.45 31.70 -24.99
C VAL A 32 -3.98 30.40 -25.57
N VAL A 33 -3.38 29.25 -25.25
CA VAL A 33 -3.82 27.92 -25.72
C VAL A 33 -5.27 27.64 -25.27
N LYS A 34 -5.63 27.96 -24.02
CA LYS A 34 -6.99 27.78 -23.50
C LYS A 34 -8.02 28.62 -24.26
N ASN A 35 -7.71 29.88 -24.57
CA ASN A 35 -8.59 30.75 -25.36
C ASN A 35 -8.72 30.28 -26.83
N GLN A 36 -7.63 29.80 -27.43
CA GLN A 36 -7.65 29.20 -28.78
C GLN A 36 -8.51 27.93 -28.81
N THR A 37 -8.34 27.04 -27.82
CA THR A 37 -9.15 25.82 -27.62
C THR A 37 -10.65 26.14 -27.58
N TYR A 38 -11.03 27.13 -26.77
CA TYR A 38 -12.41 27.61 -26.68
C TYR A 38 -12.97 28.09 -28.03
N ASN A 39 -12.21 28.92 -28.77
CA ASN A 39 -12.65 29.41 -30.08
C ASN A 39 -12.81 28.26 -31.10
N ASN A 40 -11.82 27.36 -31.19
CA ASN A 40 -11.86 26.21 -32.10
C ASN A 40 -13.10 25.34 -31.86
N ILE A 41 -13.42 25.03 -30.59
CA ILE A 41 -14.57 24.20 -30.24
C ILE A 41 -15.89 24.94 -30.51
N ILE A 42 -15.94 26.26 -30.33
CA ILE A 42 -17.09 27.08 -30.73
C ILE A 42 -17.31 27.06 -32.24
N ASP A 43 -16.26 27.15 -33.05
CA ASP A 43 -16.38 27.19 -34.50
C ASP A 43 -16.82 25.81 -35.04
N ILE A 44 -16.27 24.72 -34.50
CA ILE A 44 -16.78 23.36 -34.73
C ILE A 44 -18.26 23.25 -34.35
N TYR A 45 -18.63 23.74 -33.16
CA TYR A 45 -20.02 23.72 -32.70
C TYR A 45 -20.97 24.49 -33.63
N LYS A 46 -20.60 25.70 -34.06
CA LYS A 46 -21.39 26.55 -34.97
C LYS A 46 -21.59 25.91 -36.34
N ASN A 47 -20.58 25.20 -36.84
CA ASN A 47 -20.67 24.45 -38.11
C ASN A 47 -21.64 23.27 -38.04
N ILE A 48 -21.77 22.62 -36.87
CA ILE A 48 -22.67 21.47 -36.67
C ILE A 48 -24.09 21.91 -36.26
N HIS A 49 -24.20 22.97 -35.46
CA HIS A 49 -25.46 23.42 -34.84
C HIS A 49 -25.78 24.87 -35.18
N ASN A 50 -26.32 25.09 -36.38
CA ASN A 50 -26.80 26.39 -36.81
C ASN A 50 -28.24 26.64 -36.32
N SER A 51 -28.39 27.20 -35.11
CA SER A 51 -29.67 27.64 -34.56
C SER A 51 -29.87 29.15 -34.77
N ASN A 52 -31.06 29.54 -35.24
CA ASN A 52 -31.43 30.96 -35.38
C ASN A 52 -31.76 31.63 -34.03
N ASN A 53 -31.76 30.89 -32.91
CA ASN A 53 -32.06 31.45 -31.58
C ASN A 53 -30.78 31.96 -30.90
N TYR A 54 -30.62 33.28 -30.86
CA TYR A 54 -29.49 33.96 -30.24
C TYR A 54 -29.24 33.58 -28.77
N LEU A 55 -30.29 33.45 -27.95
CA LEU A 55 -30.15 33.13 -26.53
C LEU A 55 -29.65 31.69 -26.35
N VAL A 56 -30.16 30.75 -27.14
CA VAL A 56 -29.70 29.36 -27.16
C VAL A 56 -28.23 29.28 -27.57
N ASN A 57 -27.82 30.00 -28.62
CA ASN A 57 -26.41 30.05 -29.04
C ASN A 57 -25.52 30.61 -27.93
N LYS A 58 -25.92 31.71 -27.26
CA LYS A 58 -25.17 32.27 -26.13
C LYS A 58 -25.07 31.33 -24.93
N SER A 59 -26.14 30.56 -24.64
CA SER A 59 -26.09 29.51 -23.63
C SER A 59 -25.10 28.40 -24.00
N HIS A 60 -25.02 28.00 -25.26
CA HIS A 60 -24.05 27.00 -25.72
C HIS A 60 -22.61 27.53 -25.68
N GLU A 61 -22.34 28.77 -26.13
CA GLU A 61 -21.02 29.40 -25.99
C GLU A 61 -20.57 29.43 -24.51
N TYR A 62 -21.45 29.81 -23.58
CA TYR A 62 -21.16 29.78 -22.14
C TYR A 62 -20.88 28.37 -21.61
N CYS A 63 -21.69 27.37 -21.99
CA CYS A 63 -21.50 25.99 -21.59
C CYS A 63 -20.18 25.41 -22.12
N ILE A 64 -19.82 25.69 -23.37
CA ILE A 64 -18.52 25.30 -23.94
C ILE A 64 -17.40 25.96 -23.14
N LYS A 65 -17.46 27.27 -22.90
CA LYS A 65 -16.44 27.99 -22.13
C LYS A 65 -16.22 27.37 -20.76
N SER A 66 -17.30 27.18 -19.99
CA SER A 66 -17.20 26.65 -18.62
C SER A 66 -16.63 25.24 -18.57
N ASN A 67 -16.89 24.39 -19.56
CA ASN A 67 -16.33 23.04 -19.63
C ASN A 67 -14.86 23.05 -20.09
N VAL A 68 -14.49 23.90 -21.06
CA VAL A 68 -13.08 24.09 -21.46
C VAL A 68 -12.27 24.61 -20.27
N ASP A 69 -12.72 25.67 -19.59
CA ASP A 69 -12.03 26.23 -18.43
C ASP A 69 -11.81 25.17 -17.34
N LYS A 70 -12.88 24.46 -16.93
CA LYS A 70 -12.78 23.41 -15.90
C LYS A 70 -11.85 22.26 -16.30
N TYR A 71 -11.98 21.73 -17.51
CA TYR A 71 -11.19 20.56 -17.91
C TYR A 71 -9.73 20.93 -18.08
N PHE A 72 -9.44 22.03 -18.79
CA PHE A 72 -8.07 22.51 -19.03
C PHE A 72 -7.34 22.83 -17.72
N ASP A 73 -7.99 23.54 -16.79
CA ASP A 73 -7.40 23.85 -15.49
C ASP A 73 -7.18 22.57 -14.65
N SER A 74 -8.04 21.56 -14.76
CA SER A 74 -7.85 20.27 -14.09
C SER A 74 -6.68 19.45 -14.67
N ILE A 75 -6.44 19.53 -15.98
CA ILE A 75 -5.29 18.89 -16.65
C ILE A 75 -3.98 19.55 -16.22
N ILE A 76 -3.94 20.89 -16.11
CA ILE A 76 -2.79 21.61 -15.54
C ILE A 76 -2.46 21.09 -14.13
N VAL A 77 -3.48 20.95 -13.26
CA VAL A 77 -3.27 20.43 -11.89
C VAL A 77 -2.75 19.00 -11.91
N LYS A 78 -3.32 18.11 -12.75
CA LYS A 78 -2.85 16.72 -12.89
C LYS A 78 -1.38 16.65 -13.32
N ILE A 79 -0.99 17.40 -14.35
CA ILE A 79 0.39 17.40 -14.87
C ILE A 79 1.36 17.97 -13.81
N LYS A 80 1.00 19.04 -13.10
CA LYS A 80 1.83 19.58 -12.01
C LYS A 80 2.00 18.56 -10.86
N ASN A 81 0.94 17.88 -10.46
CA ASN A 81 1.00 16.84 -9.43
C ASN A 81 1.81 15.61 -9.89
N TYR A 82 1.74 15.24 -11.17
CA TYR A 82 2.58 14.19 -11.75
C TYR A 82 4.06 14.59 -11.79
N ASN A 83 4.40 15.80 -12.22
CA ASN A 83 5.78 16.30 -12.22
C ASN A 83 6.35 16.37 -10.80
N ASN A 84 5.57 16.83 -9.82
CA ASN A 84 5.96 16.84 -8.41
C ASN A 84 6.26 15.43 -7.88
N ARG A 85 5.34 14.47 -8.05
CA ARG A 85 5.52 13.08 -7.60
C ARG A 85 6.64 12.36 -8.35
N THR A 86 6.83 12.66 -9.64
CA THR A 86 7.97 12.19 -10.45
C THR A 86 9.29 12.63 -9.85
N ASN A 87 9.41 13.90 -9.41
CA ASN A 87 10.62 14.40 -8.78
C ASN A 87 10.84 13.82 -7.38
N LYS A 88 9.78 13.69 -6.58
CA LYS A 88 9.83 12.99 -5.27
C LYS A 88 10.31 11.54 -5.42
N LEU A 89 9.75 10.80 -6.37
CA LEU A 89 10.16 9.41 -6.66
C LEU A 89 11.62 9.31 -7.11
N LYS A 90 12.11 10.23 -7.97
CA LYS A 90 13.53 10.28 -8.35
C LYS A 90 14.43 10.45 -7.13
N ASN A 91 14.12 11.39 -6.23
CA ASN A 91 14.88 11.61 -5.01
C ASN A 91 14.91 10.36 -4.11
N LEU A 92 13.82 9.60 -4.03
CA LEU A 92 13.77 8.34 -3.29
C LEU A 92 14.62 7.23 -3.92
N LEU A 93 14.66 7.17 -5.26
CA LEU A 93 15.47 6.18 -5.99
C LEU A 93 16.98 6.45 -5.95
N GLU A 94 17.39 7.66 -5.59
CA GLU A 94 18.79 8.01 -5.33
C GLU A 94 19.27 7.57 -3.92
N LEU A 95 18.36 7.17 -3.03
CA LEU A 95 18.72 6.73 -1.67
C LEU A 95 19.43 5.38 -1.68
N LYS A 96 20.59 5.32 -1.01
CA LYS A 96 21.30 4.06 -0.74
C LYS A 96 20.76 3.45 0.55
N LEU A 97 19.77 2.57 0.40
CA LEU A 97 19.11 1.86 1.49
C LEU A 97 19.68 0.45 1.64
N PRO A 98 19.70 -0.14 2.86
CA PRO A 98 19.92 -1.58 3.00
C PRO A 98 18.73 -2.34 2.42
N GLU A 99 19.00 -3.54 1.89
CA GLU A 99 17.97 -4.47 1.44
C GLU A 99 16.96 -4.77 2.56
N GLN A 100 15.67 -4.90 2.21
CA GLN A 100 14.65 -5.14 3.22
C GLN A 100 14.94 -6.46 3.95
N ARG A 101 14.78 -6.48 5.28
CA ARG A 101 15.02 -7.67 6.12
C ARG A 101 16.50 -8.13 6.17
N SER A 102 17.46 -7.32 5.68
CA SER A 102 18.90 -7.53 5.90
C SER A 102 19.32 -7.27 7.35
N GLN A 103 20.53 -7.67 7.73
CA GLN A 103 21.08 -7.41 9.07
C GLN A 103 21.24 -5.90 9.34
N GLU A 104 21.65 -5.13 8.34
CA GLU A 104 21.76 -3.67 8.37
C GLU A 104 20.39 -3.01 8.52
N TRP A 105 19.37 -3.53 7.83
CA TRP A 105 17.98 -3.07 7.97
C TRP A 105 17.47 -3.27 9.41
N TYR A 106 17.73 -4.44 10.02
CA TYR A 106 17.43 -4.66 11.44
C TYR A 106 18.23 -3.76 12.38
N ALA A 107 19.49 -3.44 12.06
CA ALA A 107 20.32 -2.54 12.86
C ALA A 107 19.75 -1.10 12.87
N ILE A 108 19.38 -0.54 11.71
CA ILE A 108 18.74 0.79 11.64
C ILE A 108 17.40 0.79 12.39
N ARG A 109 16.60 -0.29 12.28
CA ARG A 109 15.32 -0.42 13.03
C ARG A 109 15.47 -0.34 14.54
N LYS A 110 16.64 -0.63 15.10
CA LYS A 110 16.90 -0.46 16.55
C LYS A 110 17.06 1.02 16.90
N THR A 111 17.77 1.79 16.08
CA THR A 111 18.15 3.18 16.37
C THR A 111 17.08 4.25 16.09
N VAL A 112 15.94 3.89 15.49
CA VAL A 112 14.81 4.82 15.23
C VAL A 112 13.44 4.26 15.62
N ILE A 113 12.48 5.12 15.94
CA ILE A 113 11.05 4.77 15.96
C ILE A 113 10.64 4.40 14.53
N THR A 114 10.01 3.24 14.35
CA THR A 114 9.54 2.81 13.02
C THR A 114 8.07 3.17 12.83
N ALA A 115 7.66 3.46 11.59
CA ALA A 115 6.26 3.74 11.27
C ALA A 115 5.26 2.68 11.80
N SER A 116 5.60 1.39 11.73
CA SER A 116 4.73 0.32 12.27
C SER A 116 4.68 0.26 13.81
N SER A 117 5.62 0.91 14.51
CA SER A 117 5.59 1.08 15.97
C SER A 117 4.90 2.36 16.43
N LEU A 118 4.57 3.27 15.50
CA LEU A 118 4.01 4.60 15.78
C LEU A 118 2.69 4.54 16.55
N ALA A 119 1.81 3.59 16.21
CA ALA A 119 0.57 3.38 16.96
C ALA A 119 0.82 2.95 18.42
N SER A 120 1.89 2.20 18.71
CA SER A 120 2.26 1.83 20.08
C SER A 120 2.83 3.02 20.86
N VAL A 121 3.65 3.87 20.23
CA VAL A 121 4.13 5.14 20.81
C VAL A 121 2.96 6.03 21.26
N LEU A 122 1.92 6.12 20.42
CA LEU A 122 0.72 6.93 20.66
C LEU A 122 -0.31 6.27 21.59
N GLY A 123 -0.13 5.00 21.96
CA GLY A 123 -1.08 4.24 22.78
C GLY A 123 -2.32 3.73 22.02
N GLU A 124 -2.34 3.82 20.70
CA GLU A 124 -3.45 3.41 19.82
C GLU A 124 -3.27 2.00 19.21
N CYS A 125 -2.20 1.27 19.56
CA CYS A 125 -1.95 -0.09 19.10
C CYS A 125 -2.64 -1.15 19.99
N HIS A 126 -3.40 -2.04 19.37
CA HIS A 126 -4.07 -3.16 20.06
C HIS A 126 -3.15 -4.34 20.39
N TYR A 127 -1.97 -4.43 19.75
CA TYR A 127 -1.09 -5.62 19.82
C TYR A 127 0.10 -5.45 20.76
N LYS A 128 0.55 -4.21 20.98
CA LYS A 128 1.75 -3.89 21.77
C LYS A 128 1.56 -2.53 22.41
N SER A 129 1.66 -2.47 23.73
CA SER A 129 1.54 -1.22 24.47
C SER A 129 2.80 -0.36 24.37
N ARG A 130 2.68 0.93 24.70
CA ARG A 130 3.79 1.89 24.74
C ARG A 130 4.94 1.41 25.62
N ASP A 131 4.62 0.88 26.80
CA ASP A 131 5.59 0.40 27.79
C ASP A 131 6.39 -0.81 27.29
N GLU A 132 5.72 -1.72 26.57
CA GLU A 132 6.37 -2.89 25.96
C GLU A 132 7.29 -2.48 24.80
N LEU A 133 6.92 -1.45 24.05
CA LEU A 133 7.80 -0.87 23.03
C LEU A 133 9.00 -0.15 23.65
N LEU A 134 8.83 0.55 24.78
CA LEU A 134 9.95 1.16 25.50
C LEU A 134 10.97 0.10 25.92
N LEU A 135 10.54 -1.00 26.57
CA LEU A 135 11.44 -2.10 26.96
C LEU A 135 12.21 -2.66 25.75
N GLU A 136 11.51 -2.96 24.65
CA GLU A 136 12.16 -3.43 23.41
C GLU A 136 13.18 -2.45 22.81
N LYS A 137 13.04 -1.14 23.09
CA LYS A 137 13.98 -0.08 22.67
C LYS A 137 15.11 0.18 23.67
N ILE A 138 14.97 -0.28 24.92
CA ILE A 138 15.96 -0.12 25.99
C ILE A 138 16.85 -1.34 26.08
N GLU A 139 16.26 -2.53 26.16
CA GLU A 139 16.97 -3.79 26.47
C GLU A 139 17.83 -4.30 25.30
N ASP A 140 17.59 -3.81 24.08
CA ASP A 140 18.12 -4.31 22.79
C ASP A 140 17.98 -5.84 22.58
N ILE A 141 17.12 -6.48 23.38
CA ILE A 141 16.90 -7.91 23.36
C ILE A 141 16.35 -8.29 21.99
N GLN A 142 17.17 -9.03 21.25
CA GLN A 142 16.68 -9.97 20.26
C GLN A 142 15.81 -10.99 21.01
N LYS A 143 14.52 -10.68 21.14
CA LYS A 143 13.53 -11.76 21.25
C LYS A 143 13.77 -12.60 20.00
N PRO A 144 13.95 -13.93 20.12
CA PRO A 144 13.90 -14.79 18.95
C PRO A 144 12.69 -14.40 18.12
N LEU A 145 12.81 -14.39 16.80
CA LEU A 145 11.66 -14.21 15.92
C LEU A 145 10.75 -15.43 16.12
N GLU A 146 9.89 -15.37 17.13
CA GLU A 146 8.91 -16.40 17.44
C GLU A 146 8.06 -16.59 16.19
N PHE A 147 8.11 -17.80 15.63
CA PHE A 147 7.38 -18.14 14.41
C PHE A 147 5.90 -17.84 14.61
N ASN A 148 5.43 -16.79 13.95
CA ASN A 148 4.04 -16.36 14.00
C ASN A 148 3.40 -16.66 12.65
N PRO A 149 2.53 -17.68 12.55
CA PRO A 149 1.88 -18.05 11.30
C PRO A 149 1.12 -16.91 10.61
N ILE A 150 0.69 -15.88 11.36
CA ILE A 150 0.01 -14.71 10.79
C ILE A 150 1.00 -13.75 10.13
N THR A 151 2.18 -13.57 10.72
CA THR A 151 3.27 -12.76 10.12
C THR A 151 3.84 -13.47 8.91
N GLU A 152 4.08 -14.78 9.01
CA GLU A 152 4.63 -15.57 7.92
C GLU A 152 3.65 -15.69 6.73
N TRP A 153 2.35 -15.76 7.01
CA TRP A 153 1.32 -15.64 5.97
C TRP A 153 1.38 -14.29 5.24
N GLY A 154 1.65 -13.20 5.96
CA GLY A 154 1.89 -11.89 5.36
C GLY A 154 3.08 -11.94 4.41
N VAL A 155 4.24 -12.39 4.90
CA VAL A 155 5.49 -12.56 4.14
C VAL A 155 5.30 -13.40 2.88
N LYS A 156 4.57 -14.52 2.97
CA LYS A 156 4.28 -15.46 1.87
C LYS A 156 3.35 -14.89 0.78
N TYR A 157 2.57 -13.85 1.07
CA TYR A 157 1.51 -13.38 0.17
C TYR A 157 1.55 -11.89 -0.15
N GLU A 158 2.53 -11.16 0.38
CA GLU A 158 2.82 -9.77 0.04
C GLU A 158 3.16 -9.62 -1.45
N GLU A 159 4.10 -10.41 -1.97
CA GLU A 159 4.51 -10.38 -3.38
C GLU A 159 3.37 -10.75 -4.35
N ILE A 160 2.52 -11.71 -3.97
CA ILE A 160 1.32 -12.05 -4.77
C ILE A 160 0.35 -10.86 -4.83
N ALA A 161 0.17 -10.15 -3.72
CA ALA A 161 -0.64 -8.94 -3.68
C ALA A 161 0.00 -7.76 -4.44
N THR A 162 1.33 -7.64 -4.44
CA THR A 162 2.08 -6.70 -5.29
C THR A 162 1.81 -6.99 -6.77
N LYS A 163 2.07 -8.22 -7.24
CA LYS A 163 1.82 -8.62 -8.64
C LYS A 163 0.36 -8.43 -9.05
N PHE A 164 -0.59 -8.68 -8.16
CA PHE A 164 -2.00 -8.42 -8.40
C PHE A 164 -2.30 -6.92 -8.56
N TYR A 165 -1.75 -6.07 -7.68
CA TYR A 165 -1.88 -4.62 -7.77
C TYR A 165 -1.26 -4.05 -9.05
N GLU A 166 -0.06 -4.53 -9.44
CA GLU A 166 0.60 -4.16 -10.69
C GLU A 166 -0.29 -4.51 -11.91
N SER A 167 -0.83 -5.73 -11.94
CA SER A 167 -1.72 -6.21 -13.00
C SER A 167 -3.00 -5.39 -13.09
N MET A 168 -3.63 -5.07 -11.96
CA MET A 168 -4.89 -4.33 -11.92
C MET A 168 -4.73 -2.89 -12.41
N ASN A 169 -3.58 -2.27 -12.15
CA ASN A 169 -3.32 -0.85 -12.41
C ASN A 169 -2.44 -0.59 -13.64
N ASN A 170 -1.89 -1.64 -14.27
CA ASN A 170 -0.89 -1.56 -15.34
C ASN A 170 0.28 -0.62 -14.99
N ILE A 171 0.84 -0.80 -13.79
CA ILE A 171 1.97 -0.03 -13.26
C ILE A 171 2.95 -0.98 -12.58
N LYS A 172 4.24 -0.64 -12.55
CA LYS A 172 5.23 -1.36 -11.73
C LYS A 172 5.34 -0.76 -10.35
N VAL A 173 5.63 -1.59 -9.35
CA VAL A 173 5.85 -1.18 -7.96
C VAL A 173 7.30 -1.50 -7.60
N LYS A 174 7.99 -0.53 -6.99
CA LYS A 174 9.35 -0.70 -6.48
C LYS A 174 9.30 -0.88 -4.97
N GLU A 175 10.00 -1.88 -4.47
CA GLU A 175 10.26 -2.08 -3.05
C GLU A 175 11.31 -1.08 -2.54
N PHE A 176 11.19 -0.67 -1.27
CA PHE A 176 12.19 0.16 -0.60
C PHE A 176 12.59 -0.43 0.75
N GLY A 177 13.88 -0.31 1.07
CA GLY A 177 14.42 -0.62 2.40
C GLY A 177 13.96 0.36 3.48
N MET A 178 14.73 0.48 4.55
CA MET A 178 14.43 1.43 5.62
C MET A 178 14.80 2.84 5.21
N ILE A 179 13.82 3.67 4.87
CA ILE A 179 13.96 5.10 4.58
C ILE A 179 14.02 5.85 5.92
N PRO A 180 15.14 6.50 6.28
CA PRO A 180 15.20 7.40 7.44
C PRO A 180 14.47 8.71 7.13
N HIS A 181 13.84 9.34 8.14
CA HIS A 181 13.18 10.62 7.92
C HIS A 181 14.22 11.72 7.63
N PRO A 182 14.10 12.49 6.53
CA PRO A 182 15.14 13.42 6.08
C PRO A 182 15.50 14.57 7.04
N LYS A 183 14.72 14.79 8.11
CA LYS A 183 14.88 15.91 9.06
C LYS A 183 14.61 15.55 10.52
N PHE A 184 14.04 14.37 10.80
CA PHE A 184 13.62 13.96 12.15
C PHE A 184 14.35 12.66 12.54
N PRO A 185 15.55 12.75 13.12
CA PRO A 185 16.52 11.64 13.13
C PRO A 185 16.09 10.42 13.96
N ILE A 186 15.10 10.56 14.83
CA ILE A 186 14.57 9.46 15.65
C ILE A 186 13.46 8.66 14.94
N PHE A 187 13.23 8.86 13.64
CA PHE A 187 12.16 8.19 12.89
C PHE A 187 12.60 7.61 11.54
N GLY A 188 12.00 6.46 11.16
CA GLY A 188 12.18 5.83 9.86
C GLY A 188 10.99 4.97 9.45
N ALA A 189 10.88 4.68 8.16
CA ALA A 189 9.80 3.87 7.59
C ALA A 189 10.31 2.91 6.50
N SER A 190 9.70 1.73 6.41
CA SER A 190 9.69 0.92 5.18
C SER A 190 8.26 0.96 4.65
N PRO A 191 8.00 1.51 3.47
CA PRO A 191 6.76 1.24 2.73
C PRO A 191 6.84 -0.15 2.10
N ASP A 192 5.70 -0.81 1.90
CA ASP A 192 5.67 -2.12 1.23
C ASP A 192 6.01 -1.95 -0.28
N GLY A 193 5.64 -0.82 -0.89
CA GLY A 193 6.18 -0.40 -2.18
C GLY A 193 5.78 1.03 -2.59
N ILE A 194 6.34 1.53 -3.71
CA ILE A 194 5.93 2.79 -4.35
C ILE A 194 5.80 2.57 -5.86
N CYS A 195 4.73 3.08 -6.47
CA CYS A 195 4.45 2.97 -7.91
C CYS A 195 5.50 3.72 -8.74
N ASP A 196 6.00 3.07 -9.78
CA ASP A 196 6.98 3.56 -10.75
C ASP A 196 6.41 4.65 -11.68
N PHE A 197 7.25 5.18 -12.58
CA PHE A 197 6.84 6.09 -13.63
C PHE A 197 5.88 5.44 -14.64
N GLY A 198 5.09 6.27 -15.33
CA GLY A 198 4.23 5.86 -16.45
C GLY A 198 2.73 6.09 -16.26
N SER A 199 2.28 6.43 -15.05
CA SER A 199 0.86 6.73 -14.79
C SER A 199 0.66 8.15 -14.26
N ILE A 200 -0.18 8.95 -14.95
CA ILE A 200 -0.52 10.32 -14.53
C ILE A 200 -1.13 10.35 -13.12
N ASP A 201 -1.87 9.31 -12.74
CA ASP A 201 -2.59 9.26 -11.46
C ASP A 201 -1.84 8.42 -10.39
N LEU A 202 -0.95 7.49 -10.77
CA LEU A 202 -0.26 6.59 -9.81
C LEU A 202 1.24 6.80 -9.62
N THR A 203 1.99 7.48 -10.52
CA THR A 203 3.45 7.67 -10.33
C THR A 203 3.76 8.27 -8.96
N GLY A 204 4.65 7.62 -8.19
CA GLY A 204 5.03 8.05 -6.85
C GLY A 204 3.94 7.87 -5.79
N ARG A 205 2.86 7.12 -6.05
CA ARG A 205 1.89 6.71 -5.03
C ARG A 205 2.43 5.52 -4.25
N MET A 206 2.40 5.61 -2.92
CA MET A 206 2.84 4.56 -2.03
C MET A 206 1.81 3.41 -1.95
N LEU A 207 2.27 2.20 -1.66
CA LEU A 207 1.44 1.01 -1.48
C LEU A 207 1.73 0.40 -0.10
N GLU A 208 0.67 0.11 0.65
CA GLU A 208 0.72 -0.61 1.93
C GLU A 208 -0.22 -1.82 1.83
N ILE A 209 0.34 -3.02 1.91
CA ILE A 209 -0.31 -4.30 1.62
C ILE A 209 -0.58 -5.04 2.92
N LYS A 210 -1.79 -5.55 3.13
CA LYS A 210 -2.06 -6.48 4.22
C LYS A 210 -2.87 -7.68 3.72
N CYS A 211 -2.31 -8.87 3.90
CA CYS A 211 -2.93 -10.15 3.55
C CYS A 211 -3.41 -10.88 4.82
N PRO A 212 -4.52 -10.47 5.48
CA PRO A 212 -4.95 -11.10 6.73
C PRO A 212 -5.52 -12.51 6.51
N PRO A 213 -4.97 -13.57 7.12
CA PRO A 213 -5.50 -14.93 6.95
C PRO A 213 -6.90 -15.09 7.58
N LYS A 214 -7.12 -14.49 8.76
CA LYS A 214 -8.32 -14.67 9.59
C LYS A 214 -9.20 -13.42 9.75
N ARG A 215 -8.61 -12.22 9.70
CA ARG A 215 -9.36 -10.95 9.94
C ARG A 215 -10.21 -10.63 8.73
N LYS A 216 -11.55 -10.68 8.89
CA LYS A 216 -12.47 -10.07 7.92
C LYS A 216 -12.22 -8.56 7.88
N PHE A 217 -11.89 -8.04 6.71
CA PHE A 217 -11.70 -6.60 6.47
C PHE A 217 -12.86 -5.98 5.69
N THR A 218 -13.00 -4.67 5.86
CA THR A 218 -13.97 -3.83 5.15
C THR A 218 -13.21 -2.71 4.42
N LYS A 219 -13.93 -1.81 3.76
CA LYS A 219 -13.42 -0.57 3.14
C LYS A 219 -12.86 0.45 4.13
N THR A 220 -12.96 0.25 5.44
CA THR A 220 -12.38 1.15 6.43
C THR A 220 -10.94 0.77 6.75
N VAL A 221 -10.05 1.78 6.79
CA VAL A 221 -8.66 1.62 7.22
C VAL A 221 -8.61 1.53 8.75
N PRO A 222 -8.10 0.44 9.35
CA PRO A 222 -7.87 0.37 10.79
C PRO A 222 -6.92 1.48 11.27
N LYS A 223 -7.26 2.15 12.37
CA LYS A 223 -6.54 3.37 12.84
C LYS A 223 -5.03 3.18 12.99
N HIS A 224 -4.57 2.03 13.46
CA HIS A 224 -3.13 1.74 13.60
C HIS A 224 -2.40 1.64 12.24
N TYR A 225 -3.03 1.11 11.19
CA TYR A 225 -2.47 1.12 9.83
C TYR A 225 -2.54 2.52 9.21
N TRP A 226 -3.61 3.28 9.45
CA TRP A 226 -3.67 4.68 9.05
C TRP A 226 -2.50 5.48 9.67
N ILE A 227 -2.27 5.33 10.97
CA ILE A 227 -1.13 5.93 11.68
C ILE A 227 0.20 5.53 11.03
N GLN A 228 0.41 4.24 10.76
CA GLN A 228 1.62 3.74 10.09
C GLN A 228 1.81 4.41 8.72
N MET A 229 0.76 4.47 7.89
CA MET A 229 0.80 5.11 6.56
C MET A 229 1.08 6.61 6.65
N GLN A 230 0.53 7.34 7.62
CA GLN A 230 0.90 8.75 7.82
C GLN A 230 2.40 8.91 8.09
N GLY A 231 2.97 8.06 8.96
CA GLY A 231 4.40 8.05 9.20
C GLY A 231 5.23 7.70 7.96
N GLN A 232 4.83 6.67 7.19
CA GLN A 232 5.49 6.30 5.93
C GLN A 232 5.42 7.44 4.89
N LEU A 233 4.26 8.06 4.70
CA LEU A 233 4.05 9.18 3.76
C LEU A 233 4.95 10.37 4.11
N GLU A 234 5.07 10.72 5.38
CA GLU A 234 5.97 11.79 5.82
C GLU A 234 7.44 11.44 5.57
N CYS A 235 7.84 10.21 5.91
CA CYS A 235 9.22 9.73 5.78
C CYS A 235 9.70 9.72 4.32
N CYS A 236 8.80 9.34 3.39
CA CYS A 236 9.06 9.30 1.95
C CYS A 236 8.80 10.64 1.24
N ASP A 237 8.31 11.65 1.95
CA ASP A 237 7.76 12.90 1.41
C ASP A 237 6.69 12.69 0.31
N LEU A 238 5.88 11.63 0.41
CA LEU A 238 4.80 11.33 -0.54
C LEU A 238 3.46 11.89 -0.06
N ASP A 239 2.50 12.02 -0.97
CA ASP A 239 1.22 12.70 -0.70
C ASP A 239 0.05 11.70 -0.52
N GLU A 240 0.19 10.50 -1.10
CA GLU A 240 -0.87 9.50 -1.25
C GLU A 240 -0.35 8.07 -1.07
N CYS A 241 -1.15 7.23 -0.41
CA CYS A 241 -0.93 5.79 -0.27
C CYS A 241 -2.20 5.02 -0.63
N ASP A 242 -2.10 4.01 -1.48
CA ASP A 242 -3.18 3.02 -1.62
C ASP A 242 -2.99 1.92 -0.56
N PHE A 243 -3.98 1.77 0.32
CA PHE A 243 -4.04 0.71 1.33
C PHE A 243 -4.75 -0.51 0.74
N LEU A 244 -3.98 -1.53 0.40
CA LEU A 244 -4.47 -2.76 -0.23
C LEU A 244 -4.64 -3.86 0.81
N GLN A 245 -5.86 -4.37 0.95
CA GLN A 245 -6.14 -5.57 1.74
C GLN A 245 -6.56 -6.69 0.80
N VAL A 246 -5.83 -7.81 0.80
CA VAL A 246 -6.13 -8.97 -0.06
C VAL A 246 -6.49 -10.18 0.80
N LYS A 247 -7.61 -10.82 0.51
CA LYS A 247 -8.02 -12.08 1.12
C LYS A 247 -7.57 -13.21 0.19
N ILE A 248 -6.49 -13.87 0.58
CA ILE A 248 -6.01 -15.08 -0.09
C ILE A 248 -6.43 -16.30 0.74
N ASN A 249 -6.68 -17.41 0.05
CA ASN A 249 -6.88 -18.75 0.61
C ASN A 249 -6.00 -19.74 -0.17
N GLU A 250 -5.71 -20.88 0.44
CA GLU A 250 -5.09 -22.04 -0.22
C GLU A 250 -6.20 -23.03 -0.62
N TYR A 251 -6.02 -23.76 -1.72
CA TYR A 251 -6.86 -24.91 -2.06
C TYR A 251 -6.39 -26.15 -1.27
N ASP A 252 -7.32 -27.06 -0.94
CA ASP A 252 -7.00 -28.33 -0.31
C ASP A 252 -6.30 -29.29 -1.30
N THR A 253 -6.70 -29.29 -2.57
CA THR A 253 -6.09 -30.11 -3.63
C THR A 253 -5.80 -29.35 -4.93
N TYR A 254 -4.97 -29.95 -5.79
CA TYR A 254 -4.76 -29.46 -7.17
C TYR A 254 -5.98 -29.70 -8.07
N GLU A 255 -6.86 -30.64 -7.73
CA GLU A 255 -8.11 -30.88 -8.46
C GLU A 255 -9.10 -29.73 -8.23
N ASP A 256 -9.23 -29.26 -6.98
CA ASP A 256 -10.01 -28.06 -6.65
C ASP A 256 -9.48 -26.82 -7.40
N TYR A 257 -8.15 -26.63 -7.41
CA TYR A 257 -7.50 -25.58 -8.18
C TYR A 257 -7.81 -25.68 -9.68
N CYS A 258 -7.83 -26.89 -10.26
CA CYS A 258 -8.16 -27.07 -11.67
C CYS A 258 -9.62 -26.73 -11.98
N ASN A 259 -10.54 -27.09 -11.08
CA ASN A 259 -11.99 -26.98 -11.28
C ASN A 259 -12.53 -25.55 -11.12
N ASP A 260 -11.93 -24.71 -10.27
CA ASP A 260 -12.32 -23.31 -10.07
C ASP A 260 -11.82 -22.41 -11.21
N THR A 261 -12.50 -22.41 -12.37
CA THR A 261 -12.03 -21.73 -13.60
C THR A 261 -13.14 -20.99 -14.35
N ASN A 262 -12.78 -19.92 -15.07
CA ASN A 262 -13.66 -19.07 -15.88
C ASN A 262 -13.30 -19.08 -17.39
N GLU A 263 -12.70 -20.16 -17.88
CA GLU A 263 -12.09 -20.33 -19.22
C GLU A 263 -10.76 -19.57 -19.44
N LEU A 264 -10.45 -18.51 -18.68
CA LEU A 264 -9.18 -17.79 -18.78
C LEU A 264 -8.08 -18.42 -17.88
N PRO A 265 -6.81 -18.44 -18.34
CA PRO A 265 -5.71 -19.06 -17.59
C PRO A 265 -5.41 -18.30 -16.29
N GLY A 266 -5.10 -19.06 -15.22
CA GLY A 266 -4.74 -18.53 -13.90
C GLY A 266 -5.82 -17.67 -13.23
N GLN A 267 -7.10 -17.86 -13.59
CA GLN A 267 -8.24 -17.19 -12.97
C GLN A 267 -9.22 -18.19 -12.33
N THR A 268 -9.85 -17.75 -11.25
CA THR A 268 -11.01 -18.39 -10.59
C THR A 268 -12.28 -18.21 -11.41
N GLU A 269 -13.35 -18.95 -11.10
CA GLU A 269 -14.72 -18.72 -11.61
C GLU A 269 -15.16 -17.25 -11.46
N ASN A 270 -14.64 -16.56 -10.43
CA ASN A 270 -14.97 -15.18 -10.08
C ASN A 270 -14.04 -14.14 -10.76
N ASN A 271 -13.21 -14.56 -11.71
CA ASN A 271 -12.23 -13.73 -12.45
C ASN A 271 -11.07 -13.16 -11.61
N PHE A 272 -10.92 -13.60 -10.35
CA PHE A 272 -9.75 -13.26 -9.53
C PHE A 272 -8.56 -14.17 -9.85
N PRO A 273 -7.30 -13.71 -9.66
CA PRO A 273 -6.13 -14.55 -9.86
C PRO A 273 -6.07 -15.75 -8.91
N LYS A 274 -5.60 -16.87 -9.45
CA LYS A 274 -5.14 -18.05 -8.72
C LYS A 274 -3.78 -18.48 -9.25
N GLY A 275 -3.02 -19.22 -8.45
CA GLY A 275 -1.70 -19.70 -8.84
C GLY A 275 -1.08 -20.61 -7.79
N ILE A 276 0.25 -20.67 -7.78
CA ILE A 276 1.05 -21.48 -6.86
C ILE A 276 2.13 -20.64 -6.19
N THR A 277 2.50 -20.98 -4.96
CA THR A 277 3.69 -20.46 -4.27
C THR A 277 4.54 -21.65 -3.82
N VAL A 278 5.85 -21.62 -4.08
CA VAL A 278 6.80 -22.62 -3.59
C VAL A 278 7.53 -22.08 -2.36
N THR A 279 7.55 -22.87 -1.30
CA THR A 279 8.28 -22.59 -0.06
C THR A 279 9.54 -23.44 -0.01
N TYR A 280 10.68 -22.82 0.29
CA TYR A 280 11.97 -23.48 0.44
C TYR A 280 12.74 -22.90 1.64
N LYS A 281 13.84 -23.55 2.02
CA LYS A 281 14.80 -22.99 3.00
C LYS A 281 16.23 -23.47 2.73
N GLU A 282 17.21 -22.76 3.28
CA GLU A 282 18.60 -23.20 3.25
C GLU A 282 18.82 -24.39 4.22
N LEU A 283 19.94 -25.10 4.06
CA LEU A 283 20.37 -26.09 5.03
C LEU A 283 20.65 -25.43 6.39
N PHE A 284 20.27 -26.11 7.48
CA PHE A 284 20.51 -25.70 8.87
C PHE A 284 19.84 -24.38 9.32
N THR A 285 18.93 -23.79 8.53
CA THR A 285 18.07 -22.69 8.98
C THR A 285 16.61 -23.13 9.09
N ASP A 286 15.83 -22.43 9.91
CA ASP A 286 14.36 -22.52 9.95
C ASP A 286 13.68 -21.30 9.32
N LYS A 287 14.46 -20.34 8.79
CA LYS A 287 13.92 -19.24 7.97
C LYS A 287 13.35 -19.81 6.67
N LEU A 288 12.05 -19.59 6.45
CA LEU A 288 11.38 -19.90 5.19
C LEU A 288 11.66 -18.80 4.15
N SER A 289 11.70 -19.21 2.89
CA SER A 289 11.83 -18.36 1.72
C SER A 289 10.83 -18.82 0.66
N TYR A 290 10.44 -17.92 -0.24
CA TYR A 290 9.30 -18.11 -1.14
C TYR A 290 9.66 -17.74 -2.58
N ILE A 291 9.19 -18.54 -3.54
CA ILE A 291 9.34 -18.28 -4.98
C ILE A 291 7.95 -18.26 -5.61
N TYR A 292 7.74 -17.31 -6.52
CA TYR A 292 6.46 -17.01 -7.14
C TYR A 292 6.57 -17.04 -8.67
N PRO A 293 5.64 -17.70 -9.37
CA PRO A 293 5.50 -17.57 -10.82
C PRO A 293 4.87 -16.22 -11.17
N ASP A 294 4.64 -15.98 -12.46
CA ASP A 294 3.80 -14.87 -12.90
C ASP A 294 2.31 -15.23 -12.83
N LEU A 295 1.46 -14.20 -12.86
CA LEU A 295 0.00 -14.38 -12.82
C LEU A 295 -0.54 -14.76 -14.19
N TYR A 296 -1.71 -15.40 -14.21
CA TYR A 296 -2.46 -15.76 -15.42
C TYR A 296 -1.76 -16.76 -16.37
N MET A 297 -0.89 -17.63 -15.84
CA MET A 297 -0.31 -18.74 -16.61
C MET A 297 -1.32 -19.90 -16.75
N SER A 298 -1.14 -20.77 -17.75
CA SER A 298 -1.98 -21.98 -17.85
C SER A 298 -1.62 -22.98 -16.74
N ASN A 299 -2.54 -23.89 -16.42
CA ASN A 299 -2.29 -24.95 -15.43
C ASN A 299 -1.06 -25.80 -15.79
N ASN A 300 -0.85 -26.08 -17.08
CA ASN A 300 0.31 -26.81 -17.58
C ASN A 300 1.61 -26.03 -17.36
N ASP A 301 1.60 -24.71 -17.59
CA ASP A 301 2.78 -23.86 -17.39
C ASP A 301 3.12 -23.70 -15.91
N TYR A 302 2.12 -23.61 -15.02
CA TYR A 302 2.34 -23.65 -13.58
C TYR A 302 2.97 -24.98 -13.11
N CYS A 303 2.54 -26.12 -13.67
CA CYS A 303 3.16 -27.41 -13.39
C CYS A 303 4.61 -27.49 -13.91
N ASN A 304 4.88 -27.05 -15.14
CA ASN A 304 6.23 -27.04 -15.71
C ASN A 304 7.17 -26.15 -14.87
N TRP A 305 6.69 -24.95 -14.48
CA TRP A 305 7.41 -24.03 -13.61
C TRP A 305 7.68 -24.64 -12.22
N LEU A 306 6.71 -25.38 -11.65
CA LEU A 306 6.89 -26.05 -10.35
C LEU A 306 8.03 -27.09 -10.41
N GLU A 307 8.06 -27.93 -11.45
CA GLU A 307 9.15 -28.91 -11.59
C GLU A 307 10.50 -28.22 -11.84
N GLU A 308 10.55 -27.19 -12.69
CA GLU A 308 11.75 -26.35 -12.89
C GLU A 308 12.27 -25.76 -11.56
N LYS A 309 11.37 -25.28 -10.68
CA LYS A 309 11.78 -24.71 -9.38
C LYS A 309 12.18 -25.76 -8.36
N LYS A 310 11.63 -26.98 -8.41
CA LYS A 310 12.15 -28.10 -7.60
C LYS A 310 13.57 -28.46 -8.02
N GLU A 311 13.81 -28.63 -9.33
CA GLU A 311 15.16 -28.88 -9.86
C GLU A 311 16.13 -27.76 -9.48
N TRP A 312 15.70 -26.49 -9.58
CA TRP A 312 16.54 -25.35 -9.15
C TRP A 312 16.85 -25.38 -7.64
N ILE A 313 15.87 -25.69 -6.78
CA ILE A 313 16.07 -25.82 -5.33
C ILE A 313 17.12 -26.92 -5.03
N GLU A 314 16.95 -28.10 -5.61
CA GLU A 314 17.86 -29.24 -5.42
C GLU A 314 19.28 -28.91 -5.90
N ASN A 315 19.41 -28.35 -7.11
CA ASN A 315 20.71 -27.97 -7.70
C ASN A 315 21.46 -26.88 -6.91
N ASN A 316 20.75 -26.08 -6.10
CA ASN A 316 21.35 -25.07 -5.23
C ASN A 316 21.59 -25.56 -3.78
N ASN A 317 21.40 -26.86 -3.51
CA ASN A 317 21.49 -27.46 -2.16
C ASN A 317 20.51 -26.85 -1.14
N LEU A 318 19.33 -26.46 -1.62
CA LEU A 318 18.24 -25.93 -0.81
C LEU A 318 17.22 -27.04 -0.48
N ILE A 319 16.44 -26.86 0.57
CA ILE A 319 15.38 -27.77 0.99
C ILE A 319 14.05 -27.27 0.42
N PHE A 320 13.39 -28.08 -0.42
CA PHE A 320 11.98 -27.89 -0.76
C PHE A 320 11.12 -28.19 0.48
N VAL A 321 10.20 -27.29 0.83
CA VAL A 321 9.32 -27.43 2.01
C VAL A 321 7.90 -27.81 1.59
N GLU A 322 7.29 -27.00 0.73
CA GLU A 322 5.94 -27.23 0.21
C GLU A 322 5.71 -26.44 -1.08
N ALA A 323 4.66 -26.82 -1.82
CA ALA A 323 4.08 -25.98 -2.86
C ALA A 323 2.57 -25.86 -2.58
N LYS A 324 2.06 -24.63 -2.60
CA LYS A 324 0.68 -24.33 -2.22
C LYS A 324 -0.05 -23.60 -3.33
N TRP A 325 -1.11 -24.24 -3.82
CA TRP A 325 -2.08 -23.64 -4.74
C TRP A 325 -2.96 -22.67 -3.97
N TRP A 326 -3.14 -21.46 -4.49
CA TRP A 326 -3.84 -20.37 -3.81
C TRP A 326 -4.74 -19.59 -4.77
N TYR A 327 -5.71 -18.87 -4.20
CA TYR A 327 -6.55 -17.93 -4.93
C TYR A 327 -6.82 -16.66 -4.13
N ILE A 328 -7.08 -15.56 -4.83
CA ILE A 328 -7.62 -14.33 -4.25
C ILE A 328 -9.15 -14.47 -4.18
N GLU A 329 -9.70 -14.50 -2.96
CA GLU A 329 -11.14 -14.52 -2.69
C GLU A 329 -11.77 -13.14 -2.97
N ARG A 330 -11.07 -12.08 -2.55
CA ARG A 330 -11.45 -10.68 -2.71
C ARG A 330 -10.33 -9.74 -2.31
N TYR A 331 -10.46 -8.46 -2.65
CA TYR A 331 -9.61 -7.39 -2.14
C TYR A 331 -10.43 -6.15 -1.77
N GLU A 332 -9.81 -5.21 -1.05
CA GLU A 332 -10.28 -3.84 -0.88
C GLU A 332 -9.06 -2.91 -1.02
N CYS A 333 -9.14 -1.88 -1.87
CA CYS A 333 -8.09 -0.87 -2.03
C CYS A 333 -8.65 0.49 -1.60
N THR A 334 -7.95 1.22 -0.75
CA THR A 334 -8.44 2.50 -0.18
C THR A 334 -7.34 3.55 -0.17
N LEU A 335 -7.57 4.65 -0.89
CA LEU A 335 -6.66 5.79 -0.91
C LEU A 335 -6.61 6.49 0.46
N VAL A 336 -5.41 6.70 0.96
CA VAL A 336 -5.06 7.43 2.19
C VAL A 336 -4.17 8.61 1.80
N THR A 337 -4.63 9.82 2.08
CA THR A 337 -3.87 11.06 1.87
C THR A 337 -3.05 11.42 3.11
N ARG A 338 -1.92 12.10 2.92
CA ARG A 338 -1.08 12.63 4.01
C ARG A 338 -1.81 13.72 4.80
N ASP A 339 -1.69 13.65 6.12
CA ASP A 339 -2.21 14.61 7.10
C ASP A 339 -1.03 15.22 7.89
N SER A 340 -0.47 16.28 7.33
CA SER A 340 0.66 16.99 7.94
C SER A 340 0.31 17.68 9.25
N GLN A 341 -0.96 18.02 9.50
CA GLN A 341 -1.35 18.58 10.80
C GLN A 341 -1.27 17.50 11.88
N TRP A 342 -1.87 16.33 11.62
CA TRP A 342 -1.78 15.19 12.53
C TRP A 342 -0.32 14.76 12.77
N TRP A 343 0.51 14.76 11.72
CA TRP A 343 1.94 14.43 11.88
C TRP A 343 2.67 15.41 12.81
N ASN A 344 2.41 16.72 12.69
CA ASN A 344 3.00 17.72 13.58
C ASN A 344 2.63 17.48 15.05
N GLU A 345 1.38 17.11 15.34
CA GLU A 345 0.93 16.74 16.68
C GLU A 345 1.55 15.40 17.17
N ALA A 346 1.77 14.46 16.25
CA ALA A 346 2.44 13.20 16.55
C ALA A 346 3.91 13.42 16.93
N MET A 347 4.68 14.23 16.18
CA MET A 347 6.11 14.47 16.41
C MET A 347 6.44 14.83 17.87
N CYS A 348 5.64 15.68 18.52
CA CYS A 348 5.82 16.02 19.93
C CYS A 348 5.80 14.77 20.84
N LYS A 349 4.85 13.86 20.60
CA LYS A 349 4.71 12.59 21.36
C LYS A 349 5.86 11.62 21.07
N LEU A 350 6.46 11.67 19.88
CA LEU A 350 7.64 10.86 19.53
C LEU A 350 8.89 11.37 20.25
N ILE A 351 9.05 12.70 20.32
CA ILE A 351 10.12 13.34 21.10
C ILE A 351 10.00 12.93 22.57
N ASP A 352 8.81 12.98 23.15
CA ASP A 352 8.60 12.60 24.55
C ASP A 352 8.79 11.09 24.79
N PHE A 353 8.41 10.24 23.83
CA PHE A 353 8.75 8.80 23.86
C PHE A 353 10.26 8.55 23.80
N TRP A 354 11.00 9.35 23.05
CA TRP A 354 12.45 9.22 22.98
C TRP A 354 13.14 9.67 24.28
N LYS A 355 12.68 10.78 24.89
CA LYS A 355 13.12 11.19 26.22
C LYS A 355 12.91 10.11 27.28
N ASP A 356 11.79 9.38 27.22
CA ASP A 356 11.55 8.25 28.13
C ASP A 356 12.58 7.12 27.93
N ILE A 357 12.97 6.81 26.67
CA ILE A 357 14.03 5.83 26.40
C ILE A 357 15.34 6.26 27.05
N ASP A 358 15.73 7.52 26.86
CA ASP A 358 16.98 8.05 27.41
C ASP A 358 16.95 8.08 28.94
N TYR A 359 15.85 8.56 29.54
CA TYR A 359 15.62 8.54 30.99
C TYR A 359 15.75 7.12 31.58
N TYR A 360 15.07 6.13 31.00
CA TYR A 360 15.11 4.75 31.51
C TYR A 360 16.47 4.07 31.30
N LYS A 361 17.23 4.45 30.26
CA LYS A 361 18.62 4.00 30.09
C LYS A 361 19.57 4.56 31.15
N GLU A 362 19.36 5.81 31.58
CA GLU A 362 20.18 6.46 32.61
C GLU A 362 19.80 6.05 34.05
N ASN A 363 18.51 5.85 34.33
CA ASN A 363 17.99 5.70 35.70
C ASN A 363 17.59 4.25 36.07
N GLY A 364 17.65 3.31 35.11
CA GLY A 364 17.13 1.94 35.28
C GLY A 364 15.63 1.85 35.01
N TYR A 365 15.14 0.62 34.75
CA TYR A 365 13.82 0.36 34.16
C TYR A 365 13.03 -0.78 34.84
N ASP A 366 13.34 -1.09 36.10
CA ASP A 366 12.67 -2.15 36.87
C ASP A 366 11.16 -1.91 37.05
N ASP A 367 10.75 -0.64 37.22
CA ASP A 367 9.34 -0.26 37.33
C ASP A 367 8.59 -0.44 35.99
N LEU A 368 9.29 -0.24 34.87
CA LEU A 368 8.77 -0.46 33.52
C LEU A 368 8.56 -1.95 33.24
N ILE A 369 9.51 -2.81 33.64
CA ILE A 369 9.34 -4.27 33.64
C ILE A 369 8.09 -4.65 34.45
N GLN A 370 7.99 -4.15 35.69
CA GLN A 370 6.87 -4.46 36.59
C GLN A 370 5.50 -4.03 36.00
N LYS A 371 5.42 -2.84 35.37
CA LYS A 371 4.22 -2.36 34.67
C LYS A 371 3.80 -3.31 33.53
N CYS A 372 4.75 -3.78 32.74
CA CYS A 372 4.51 -4.70 31.63
C CYS A 372 4.05 -6.09 32.10
N GLU A 373 4.64 -6.63 33.17
CA GLU A 373 4.19 -7.90 33.76
C GLU A 373 2.77 -7.79 34.31
N GLN A 374 2.45 -6.74 35.07
CA GLN A 374 1.12 -6.53 35.63
C GLN A 374 0.02 -6.49 34.56
N LYS A 375 0.29 -5.91 33.38
CA LYS A 375 -0.64 -5.94 32.24
C LYS A 375 -0.86 -7.36 31.71
N LYS A 376 0.19 -8.16 31.54
CA LYS A 376 0.10 -9.57 31.11
C LYS A 376 -0.71 -10.41 32.10
N TYR A 377 -0.55 -10.19 33.40
CA TYR A 377 -1.35 -10.86 34.44
C TYR A 377 -2.84 -10.45 34.42
N LYS A 378 -3.15 -9.18 34.14
CA LYS A 378 -4.55 -8.72 34.01
C LYS A 378 -5.25 -9.37 32.81
N HIS A 379 -4.58 -9.50 31.66
CA HIS A 379 -5.16 -10.19 30.50
C HIS A 379 -5.39 -11.68 30.74
N LYS A 380 -4.51 -12.39 31.47
CA LYS A 380 -4.72 -13.81 31.81
C LYS A 380 -5.92 -14.10 32.73
N LYS A 381 -6.46 -13.10 33.44
CA LYS A 381 -7.60 -13.28 34.37
C LYS A 381 -8.98 -13.11 33.73
N VAL A 382 -9.08 -12.81 32.43
CA VAL A 382 -10.37 -12.58 31.76
C VAL A 382 -10.86 -13.87 31.08
N THR A 383 -12.05 -14.31 31.48
CA THR A 383 -12.87 -15.43 30.94
C THR A 383 -12.58 -16.86 31.42
N LEU A 384 -13.02 -17.16 32.65
CA LEU A 384 -13.79 -18.39 32.89
C LEU A 384 -15.20 -17.98 33.32
N ILE A 385 -16.11 -17.84 32.34
CA ILE A 385 -17.54 -17.80 32.62
C ILE A 385 -17.92 -19.24 32.97
N LYS A 386 -18.25 -19.51 34.24
CA LYS A 386 -18.89 -20.78 34.61
C LYS A 386 -20.20 -20.90 33.83
N PRO A 387 -20.54 -22.07 33.28
CA PRO A 387 -21.89 -22.28 32.75
C PRO A 387 -22.90 -21.98 33.87
N SER A 388 -23.97 -21.28 33.53
CA SER A 388 -25.06 -21.01 34.47
C SER A 388 -25.76 -22.31 34.82
N ASP A 389 -25.71 -22.72 36.08
CA ASP A 389 -26.46 -23.85 36.60
C ASP A 389 -27.97 -23.58 36.46
N ASN A 390 -28.58 -24.10 35.39
CA ASN A 390 -30.03 -24.15 35.23
C ASN A 390 -30.60 -25.29 36.11
N SER A 391 -30.50 -25.11 37.42
CA SER A 391 -31.12 -25.97 38.44
C SER A 391 -32.34 -25.27 39.06
N ASN A 392 -33.39 -25.07 38.26
CA ASN A 392 -34.74 -24.87 38.78
C ASN A 392 -35.81 -25.22 37.73
N CYS A 393 -36.20 -26.50 37.71
CA CYS A 393 -37.54 -26.90 37.30
C CYS A 393 -37.95 -28.16 38.09
N MET A 394 -38.58 -27.94 39.24
CA MET A 394 -39.48 -28.92 39.86
C MET A 394 -40.83 -28.23 40.05
N ILE A 395 -41.81 -28.61 39.24
CA ILE A 395 -43.06 -29.29 39.61
C ILE A 395 -43.73 -29.73 38.31
#